data_AF-A0A0L0BSU8-F1
#
_entry.id   AF-A0A0L0BSU8-F1
#
_cell.length_a   1.000
_cell.length_b   1.000
_cell.length_c   1.000
_cell.angle_alpha   90.00
_cell.angle_beta   90.00
_cell.angle_gamma   90.00
#
_symmetry.space_group_name_H-M   'P 1'
#
loop_
_entity.id
_entity.type
_entity.pdbx_description
1 polymer ?
#
loop_
_entity_poly.entity_id
_entity_poly.type
_entity_poly.pdbx_seq_one_letter_code
_entity_poly.pdbx_strand_id
1 'polypeptide(L)'
;MESCTNCCKQFDENFKQINDTIQNLQEIIVNQNDAIMKAMAEQKVLTERLLYQEVNKKKLPSTFPIKDINGLNEINRSISEENREAYINTMKSLLKGRLPKTLTEIISINLCMDINLDGIHGKRRLKDFEVFFHTLTDACRTLGSQDVEKDIRNALKIIKKTCYSCAVH
;
A
#
# COMPACT_ATOMS: atom_id res chain seq x y z
N MET A 1 45.09 -66.46 -16.25
CA MET A 1 43.92 -66.41 -15.33
C MET A 1 43.89 -65.13 -14.51
N GLU A 2 45.02 -64.60 -14.02
CA GLU A 2 45.06 -63.37 -13.19
C GLU A 2 44.49 -62.09 -13.85
N SER A 3 44.58 -61.94 -15.18
CA SER A 3 44.08 -60.74 -15.86
C SER A 3 42.55 -60.62 -15.86
N CYS A 4 41.83 -61.75 -15.77
CA CYS A 4 40.36 -61.77 -15.73
C CYS A 4 39.85 -61.44 -14.33
N THR A 5 40.55 -61.89 -13.29
CA THR A 5 40.24 -61.61 -11.88
C THR A 5 40.42 -60.13 -11.53
N ASN A 6 41.43 -59.47 -12.11
CA ASN A 6 41.66 -58.04 -11.90
C ASN A 6 40.60 -57.17 -12.58
N CYS A 7 40.10 -57.61 -13.74
CA CYS A 7 39.01 -56.95 -14.47
C CYS A 7 37.68 -56.97 -13.68
N CYS A 8 37.34 -58.10 -13.05
CA CYS A 8 36.13 -58.20 -12.22
C CYS A 8 36.19 -57.25 -11.00
N LYS A 9 37.34 -57.19 -10.31
CA LYS A 9 37.51 -56.28 -9.16
C LYS A 9 37.36 -54.82 -9.54
N GLN A 10 37.99 -54.41 -10.66
CA GLN A 10 37.86 -53.05 -11.18
C GLN A 10 36.40 -52.71 -11.52
N PHE A 11 35.66 -53.68 -12.07
CA PHE A 11 34.25 -53.49 -12.40
C PHE A 11 33.37 -53.35 -11.16
N ASP A 12 33.59 -54.17 -10.12
CA ASP A 12 32.87 -54.09 -8.85
C ASP A 12 33.13 -52.76 -8.12
N GLU A 13 34.38 -52.29 -8.13
CA GLU A 13 34.75 -50.98 -7.56
C GLU A 13 34.05 -49.83 -8.30
N ASN A 14 34.08 -49.85 -9.64
CA ASN A 14 33.39 -48.86 -10.45
C ASN A 14 31.87 -48.90 -10.22
N PHE A 15 31.28 -50.09 -10.15
CA PHE A 15 29.84 -50.26 -9.92
C PHE A 15 29.43 -49.71 -8.55
N LYS A 16 30.22 -50.00 -7.51
CA LYS A 16 30.01 -49.45 -6.16
C LYS A 16 30.11 -47.93 -6.17
N GLN A 17 31.14 -47.38 -6.82
CA GLN A 17 31.35 -45.94 -6.90
C GLN A 17 30.21 -45.23 -7.65
N ILE A 18 29.70 -45.84 -8.73
CA ILE A 18 28.51 -45.35 -9.45
C ILE A 18 27.29 -45.36 -8.54
N ASN A 19 27.06 -46.45 -7.79
CA ASN A 19 25.91 -46.57 -6.93
C ASN A 19 25.94 -45.55 -5.78
N ASP A 20 27.10 -45.34 -5.15
CA ASP A 20 27.31 -44.34 -4.11
C ASP A 20 27.07 -42.92 -4.66
N THR A 21 27.54 -42.65 -5.89
CA THR A 21 27.31 -41.36 -6.57
C THR A 21 25.82 -41.12 -6.84
N ILE A 22 25.09 -42.15 -7.28
CA ILE A 22 23.63 -42.07 -7.52
C ILE A 22 22.88 -41.75 -6.23
N GLN A 23 23.23 -42.40 -5.11
CA GLN A 23 22.58 -42.12 -3.82
C GLN A 23 22.85 -40.70 -3.34
N ASN A 24 24.09 -40.23 -3.44
CA ASN A 24 24.43 -38.84 -3.10
C ASN A 24 23.67 -37.83 -3.97
N LEU A 25 23.56 -38.09 -5.28
CA LEU A 25 22.78 -37.23 -6.18
C LEU A 25 21.29 -37.22 -5.83
N GLN A 26 20.71 -38.38 -5.48
CA GLN A 26 19.32 -38.46 -5.05
C GLN A 26 19.07 -37.64 -3.78
N GLU A 27 19.95 -37.74 -2.79
CA GLU A 27 19.84 -36.96 -1.56
C GLU A 27 19.95 -35.45 -1.83
N ILE A 28 20.90 -35.04 -2.66
CA ILE A 28 21.05 -33.64 -3.07
C ILE A 28 19.78 -33.14 -3.77
N ILE A 29 19.20 -33.92 -4.69
CA ILE A 29 17.98 -33.54 -5.41
C ILE A 29 16.81 -33.37 -4.45
N VAL A 30 16.63 -34.28 -3.49
CA VAL A 30 15.55 -34.18 -2.49
C VAL A 30 15.71 -32.90 -1.66
N ASN A 31 16.93 -32.64 -1.19
CA ASN A 31 17.24 -31.44 -0.38
C ASN A 31 17.04 -30.14 -1.19
N GLN A 32 17.45 -30.13 -2.46
CA GLN A 32 17.23 -28.99 -3.35
C GLN A 32 15.75 -28.76 -3.62
N ASN A 33 14.97 -29.81 -3.86
CA ASN A 33 13.53 -29.70 -4.09
C ASN A 33 12.80 -29.14 -2.86
N ASP A 34 13.19 -29.54 -1.65
CA ASP A 34 12.63 -29.00 -0.41
C ASP A 34 12.94 -27.50 -0.25
N ALA A 35 14.18 -27.10 -0.52
CA ALA A 35 14.58 -25.68 -0.49
C ALA A 35 13.83 -24.85 -1.54
N ILE A 36 13.68 -25.37 -2.76
CA ILE A 36 12.94 -24.70 -3.84
C ILE A 36 11.46 -24.54 -3.45
N MET A 37 10.82 -25.59 -2.91
CA MET A 37 9.41 -25.51 -2.50
C MET A 37 9.19 -24.46 -1.41
N LYS A 38 10.09 -24.35 -0.43
CA LYS A 38 10.02 -23.32 0.62
C LYS A 38 10.12 -21.91 0.03
N ALA A 39 11.12 -21.68 -0.82
CA ALA A 39 11.29 -20.38 -1.49
C ALA A 39 10.09 -20.01 -2.38
N MET A 40 9.51 -20.99 -3.10
CA MET A 40 8.32 -20.77 -3.93
C MET A 40 7.09 -20.42 -3.09
N ALA A 41 6.92 -21.05 -1.93
CA ALA A 41 5.81 -20.73 -1.02
C ALA A 41 5.91 -19.29 -0.50
N GLU A 42 7.11 -18.85 -0.11
CA GLU A 42 7.37 -17.47 0.29
C GLU A 42 7.11 -16.48 -0.85
N GLN A 43 7.61 -16.76 -2.05
CA GLN A 43 7.40 -15.93 -3.24
C GLN A 43 5.92 -15.81 -3.63
N LYS A 44 5.15 -16.89 -3.49
CA LYS A 44 3.69 -16.87 -3.74
C LYS A 44 3.00 -15.87 -2.82
N VAL A 45 3.26 -15.95 -1.51
CA VAL A 45 2.66 -15.04 -0.53
C VAL A 45 3.02 -13.58 -0.82
N LEU A 46 4.28 -13.31 -1.14
CA LEU A 46 4.72 -11.95 -1.49
C LEU A 46 4.04 -11.43 -2.76
N THR A 47 3.90 -12.28 -3.78
CA THR A 47 3.27 -11.93 -5.05
C THR A 47 1.77 -11.64 -4.88
N GLU A 48 1.06 -12.45 -4.09
CA GLU A 48 -0.35 -12.22 -3.75
C GLU A 48 -0.55 -10.88 -3.04
N ARG A 49 0.33 -10.54 -2.10
CA ARG A 49 0.31 -9.23 -1.40
C ARG A 49 0.54 -8.06 -2.37
N LEU A 50 1.50 -8.17 -3.27
CA LEU A 50 1.78 -7.13 -4.28
C LEU A 50 0.59 -6.93 -5.22
N LEU A 51 -0.04 -8.02 -5.68
CA LEU A 51 -1.24 -7.95 -6.52
C LEU A 51 -2.39 -7.24 -5.79
N TYR A 52 -2.63 -7.58 -4.52
CA TYR A 52 -3.66 -6.94 -3.71
C TYR A 52 -3.41 -5.43 -3.56
N GLN A 53 -2.15 -5.03 -3.30
CA GLN A 53 -1.76 -3.63 -3.22
C GLN A 53 -1.98 -2.89 -4.55
N GLU A 54 -1.58 -3.47 -5.68
CA GLU A 54 -1.76 -2.87 -7.01
C GLU A 54 -3.24 -2.69 -7.38
N VAL A 55 -4.08 -3.70 -7.11
CA VAL A 55 -5.53 -3.62 -7.35
C VAL A 55 -6.16 -2.51 -6.49
N ASN A 56 -5.80 -2.43 -5.21
CA ASN A 56 -6.32 -1.40 -4.31
C ASN A 56 -5.85 0.00 -4.71
N LYS A 57 -4.58 0.15 -5.11
CA LYS A 57 -4.02 1.42 -5.60
C LYS A 57 -4.77 1.95 -6.83
N LYS A 58 -5.21 1.07 -7.73
CA LYS A 58 -6.03 1.46 -8.91
C LYS A 58 -7.44 1.91 -8.54
N LYS A 59 -8.04 1.34 -7.49
CA LYS A 59 -9.37 1.74 -7.01
C LYS A 59 -9.34 3.02 -6.16
N LEU A 60 -8.20 3.31 -5.54
CA LEU A 60 -8.09 4.38 -4.56
C LEU A 60 -8.52 5.77 -5.05
N PRO A 61 -8.17 6.22 -6.28
CA PRO A 61 -8.65 7.50 -6.81
C PRO A 61 -10.18 7.60 -6.91
N SER A 62 -10.88 6.48 -7.12
CA SER A 62 -12.34 6.45 -7.22
C SER A 62 -13.06 6.62 -5.87
N THR A 63 -12.32 6.53 -4.77
CA THR A 63 -12.81 6.76 -3.40
C THR A 63 -12.98 8.26 -3.11
N PHE A 64 -12.33 9.11 -3.91
CA PHE A 64 -12.37 10.56 -3.77
C PHE A 64 -13.26 11.20 -4.86
N PRO A 65 -13.94 12.32 -4.56
CA PRO A 65 -13.97 13.01 -3.28
C PRO A 65 -14.94 12.38 -2.26
N ILE A 66 -14.60 12.49 -0.98
CA ILE A 66 -15.41 12.00 0.15
C ILE A 66 -16.68 12.84 0.27
N LYS A 67 -17.85 12.20 0.21
CA LYS A 67 -19.13 12.89 0.05
C LYS A 67 -19.75 13.37 1.37
N ASP A 68 -19.57 12.61 2.44
CA ASP A 68 -20.23 12.84 3.72
C ASP A 68 -19.40 12.31 4.91
N ILE A 69 -19.93 12.52 6.13
CA ILE A 69 -19.29 12.11 7.39
C ILE A 69 -19.16 10.59 7.50
N ASN A 70 -20.08 9.81 6.94
CA ASN A 70 -20.00 8.35 6.99
C ASN A 70 -18.85 7.85 6.10
N GLY A 71 -18.72 8.38 4.88
CA GLY A 71 -17.58 8.09 4.01
C GLY A 71 -16.25 8.52 4.63
N LEU A 72 -16.23 9.64 5.39
CA LEU A 72 -15.04 10.06 6.12
C LEU A 72 -14.67 9.08 7.24
N ASN A 73 -15.66 8.54 7.96
CA ASN A 73 -15.46 7.48 8.96
C ASN A 73 -14.95 6.17 8.33
N GLU A 74 -15.54 5.77 7.20
CA GLU A 74 -15.14 4.56 6.47
C GLU A 74 -13.68 4.65 6.04
N ILE A 75 -13.28 5.78 5.43
CA ILE A 75 -11.90 5.98 5.00
C ILE A 75 -10.94 6.04 6.17
N ASN A 76 -11.32 6.71 7.25
CA ASN A 76 -10.50 6.76 8.46
C ASN A 76 -10.24 5.36 9.05
N ARG A 77 -11.18 4.42 8.89
CA ARG A 77 -11.04 3.02 9.32
C ARG A 77 -10.32 2.14 8.29
N SER A 78 -10.40 2.47 7.01
CA SER A 78 -9.79 1.67 5.94
C SER A 78 -8.30 1.95 5.73
N ILE A 79 -7.82 3.10 6.18
CA ILE A 79 -6.39 3.42 6.18
C ILE A 79 -5.71 2.57 7.26
N SER A 80 -4.65 1.86 6.87
CA SER A 80 -3.79 1.02 7.71
C SER A 80 -2.33 1.25 7.34
N GLU A 81 -1.40 0.83 8.20
CA GLU A 81 0.04 0.98 7.94
C GLU A 81 0.46 0.41 6.57
N GLU A 82 -0.15 -0.68 6.13
CA GLU A 82 0.17 -1.36 4.87
C GLU A 82 -0.27 -0.58 3.62
N ASN A 83 -1.28 0.28 3.73
CA ASN A 83 -1.86 1.00 2.59
C ASN A 83 -1.73 2.52 2.68
N ARG A 84 -1.27 3.05 3.81
CA ARG A 84 -1.19 4.48 4.11
C ARG A 84 -0.39 5.25 3.06
N GLU A 85 0.74 4.70 2.61
CA GLU A 85 1.56 5.32 1.58
C GLU A 85 0.80 5.48 0.24
N ALA A 86 -0.07 4.53 -0.12
CA ALA A 86 -0.90 4.65 -1.31
C ALA A 86 -1.88 5.82 -1.17
N TYR A 87 -2.52 5.98 0.00
CA TYR A 87 -3.39 7.13 0.28
C TYR A 87 -2.64 8.46 0.22
N ILE A 88 -1.44 8.55 0.81
CA ILE A 88 -0.61 9.75 0.74
C ILE A 88 -0.32 10.11 -0.72
N ASN A 89 0.13 9.14 -1.51
CA ASN A 89 0.46 9.36 -2.92
C ASN A 89 -0.77 9.77 -3.76
N THR A 90 -1.93 9.15 -3.52
CA THR A 90 -3.17 9.53 -4.19
C THR A 90 -3.60 10.95 -3.80
N MET A 91 -3.66 11.27 -2.50
CA MET A 91 -4.00 12.61 -2.01
C MET A 91 -3.04 13.67 -2.56
N LYS A 92 -1.73 13.39 -2.58
CA LYS A 92 -0.72 14.25 -3.18
C LYS A 92 -1.03 14.54 -4.66
N SER A 93 -1.38 13.50 -5.42
CA SER A 93 -1.71 13.63 -6.85
C SER A 93 -2.98 14.46 -7.09
N LEU A 94 -3.98 14.35 -6.20
CA LEU A 94 -5.23 15.11 -6.26
C LEU A 94 -5.01 16.57 -5.87
N LEU A 95 -4.20 16.83 -4.84
CA LEU A 95 -3.92 18.18 -4.36
C LEU A 95 -3.10 19.02 -5.34
N LYS A 96 -2.26 18.41 -6.20
CA LYS A 96 -1.47 19.11 -7.24
C LYS A 96 -0.72 20.34 -6.72
N GLY A 97 -0.31 20.34 -5.44
CA GLY A 97 0.36 21.47 -4.77
C GLY A 97 -0.52 22.71 -4.50
N ARG A 98 -1.84 22.65 -4.67
CA ARG A 98 -2.75 23.81 -4.60
C ARG A 98 -3.93 23.63 -3.62
N LEU A 99 -3.60 23.34 -2.36
CA LEU A 99 -4.54 23.07 -1.26
C LEU A 99 -5.88 23.85 -1.29
N PRO A 100 -5.91 25.19 -1.42
CA PRO A 100 -7.17 25.92 -1.30
C PRO A 100 -8.20 25.62 -2.39
N LYS A 101 -7.76 25.18 -3.57
CA LYS A 101 -8.64 24.94 -4.72
C LYS A 101 -8.85 23.45 -5.02
N THR A 102 -7.93 22.60 -4.56
CA THR A 102 -7.93 21.16 -4.87
C THR A 102 -8.30 20.30 -3.68
N LEU A 103 -8.50 20.86 -2.48
CA LEU A 103 -9.03 20.09 -1.34
C LEU A 103 -10.41 19.49 -1.67
N THR A 104 -11.18 20.11 -2.58
CA THR A 104 -12.46 19.57 -3.09
C THR A 104 -12.32 18.27 -3.88
N GLU A 105 -11.12 17.96 -4.37
CA GLU A 105 -10.80 16.69 -5.03
C GLU A 105 -10.66 15.55 -4.02
N ILE A 106 -10.41 15.86 -2.74
CA ILE A 106 -10.32 14.87 -1.65
C ILE A 106 -11.60 14.87 -0.83
N ILE A 107 -12.08 16.03 -0.40
CA ILE A 107 -13.25 16.19 0.46
C ILE A 107 -14.27 16.99 -0.33
N SER A 108 -15.44 16.43 -0.61
CA SER A 108 -16.46 17.11 -1.42
C SER A 108 -16.86 18.46 -0.83
N ILE A 109 -17.42 19.34 -1.67
CA ILE A 109 -17.89 20.66 -1.24
C ILE A 109 -18.91 20.53 -0.11
N ASN A 110 -19.88 19.62 -0.22
CA ASN A 110 -20.90 19.39 0.80
C ASN A 110 -20.27 19.04 2.15
N LEU A 111 -19.36 18.06 2.15
CA LEU A 111 -18.66 17.68 3.37
C LEU A 111 -17.79 18.82 3.92
N CYS A 112 -17.15 19.62 3.06
CA CYS A 112 -16.43 20.82 3.49
C CYS A 112 -17.33 21.79 4.27
N MET A 113 -18.62 21.88 3.95
CA MET A 113 -19.58 22.73 4.67
C MET A 113 -19.88 22.21 6.08
N ASP A 114 -19.86 20.89 6.28
CA ASP A 114 -20.24 20.22 7.53
C ASP A 114 -19.09 20.07 8.54
N ILE A 115 -17.84 20.23 8.08
CA ILE A 115 -16.65 20.09 8.90
C ILE A 115 -15.92 21.42 9.13
N ASN A 116 -15.19 21.51 10.23
CA ASN A 116 -14.15 22.51 10.47
C ASN A 116 -12.90 21.80 11.00
N LEU A 117 -11.75 22.47 10.96
CA LEU A 117 -10.52 21.88 11.51
C LEU A 117 -10.64 21.61 13.01
N ASP A 118 -11.30 22.50 13.76
CA ASP A 118 -11.34 22.49 15.23
C ASP A 118 -12.72 22.22 15.82
N GLY A 119 -13.76 21.97 15.00
CA GLY A 119 -15.10 21.62 15.51
C GLY A 119 -15.97 22.78 16.00
N ILE A 120 -15.65 24.01 15.60
CA ILE A 120 -16.36 25.21 16.06
C ILE A 120 -17.73 25.35 15.37
N HIS A 121 -18.73 25.90 16.07
CA HIS A 121 -20.08 26.21 15.58
C HIS A 121 -20.92 24.98 15.20
N GLY A 122 -20.85 23.92 16.01
CA GLY A 122 -21.64 22.69 15.79
C GLY A 122 -21.17 21.83 14.61
N LYS A 123 -20.08 22.22 13.94
CA LYS A 123 -19.48 21.47 12.84
C LYS A 123 -18.61 20.34 13.38
N ARG A 124 -18.49 19.25 12.63
CA ARG A 124 -17.60 18.15 13.00
C ARG A 124 -16.15 18.60 12.91
N ARG A 125 -15.31 18.11 13.81
CA ARG A 125 -13.88 18.43 13.87
C ARG A 125 -13.12 17.44 12.99
N LEU A 126 -12.42 17.93 11.97
CA LEU A 126 -11.67 17.08 11.04
C LEU A 126 -10.57 16.28 11.75
N LYS A 127 -9.98 16.85 12.81
CA LYS A 127 -8.96 16.19 13.63
C LYS A 127 -9.45 14.95 14.36
N ASP A 128 -10.77 14.78 14.53
CA ASP A 128 -11.32 13.59 15.19
C ASP A 128 -11.25 12.35 14.28
N PHE A 129 -11.00 12.54 12.98
CA PHE A 129 -10.68 11.48 12.03
C PHE A 129 -9.16 11.34 11.93
N GLU A 130 -8.52 10.92 13.03
CA GLU A 130 -7.07 11.01 13.24
C GLU A 130 -6.25 10.37 12.12
N VAL A 131 -6.56 9.13 11.74
CA VAL A 131 -5.80 8.39 10.72
C VAL A 131 -5.89 9.09 9.36
N PHE A 132 -7.09 9.49 8.97
CA PHE A 132 -7.31 10.28 7.75
C PHE A 132 -6.58 11.63 7.83
N PHE A 133 -6.72 12.34 8.94
CA PHE A 133 -6.17 13.67 9.13
C PHE A 133 -4.64 13.66 9.08
N HIS A 134 -3.98 12.69 9.74
CA HIS A 134 -2.55 12.52 9.69
C HIS A 134 -2.07 12.15 8.27
N THR A 135 -2.81 11.29 7.57
CA THR A 135 -2.51 10.89 6.18
C THR A 135 -2.61 12.08 5.22
N LEU A 136 -3.67 12.89 5.34
CA LEU A 136 -3.83 14.14 4.61
C LEU A 136 -2.71 15.13 4.94
N THR A 137 -2.35 15.23 6.22
CA THR A 137 -1.30 16.14 6.68
C THR A 137 0.04 15.78 6.05
N ASP A 138 0.38 14.49 6.03
CA ASP A 138 1.63 14.03 5.42
C ASP A 138 1.65 14.29 3.91
N ALA A 139 0.53 14.05 3.20
CA ALA A 139 0.43 14.42 1.79
C ALA A 139 0.67 15.92 1.55
N CYS A 140 0.15 16.79 2.44
CA CYS A 140 0.39 18.23 2.37
C CYS A 140 1.85 18.61 2.67
N ARG A 141 2.49 17.97 3.65
CA ARG A 141 3.92 18.15 3.96
C ARG A 141 4.80 17.77 2.78
N THR A 142 4.51 16.65 2.11
CA THR A 142 5.24 16.22 0.91
C THR A 142 5.11 17.24 -0.25
N LEU A 143 4.07 18.08 -0.24
CA LEU A 143 3.87 19.16 -1.20
C LEU A 143 4.52 20.49 -0.77
N GLY A 144 5.26 20.51 0.36
CA GLY A 144 6.02 21.67 0.83
C GLY A 144 5.28 22.59 1.80
N SER A 145 4.09 22.21 2.27
CA SER A 145 3.36 22.99 3.28
C SER A 145 4.13 23.00 4.61
N GLN A 146 4.43 24.21 5.10
CA GLN A 146 5.14 24.43 6.37
C GLN A 146 4.19 24.47 7.58
N ASP A 147 2.96 24.95 7.36
CA ASP A 147 1.90 25.04 8.36
C ASP A 147 0.60 24.45 7.79
N VAL A 148 0.57 23.11 7.79
CA VAL A 148 -0.49 22.33 7.16
C VAL A 148 -1.86 22.63 7.76
N GLU A 149 -1.94 22.84 9.07
CA GLU A 149 -3.19 23.16 9.74
C GLU A 149 -3.75 24.51 9.27
N LYS A 150 -2.90 25.54 9.20
CA LYS A 150 -3.27 26.84 8.67
C LYS A 150 -3.69 26.74 7.20
N ASP A 151 -2.97 25.97 6.41
CA ASP A 151 -3.28 25.79 4.98
C ASP A 151 -4.62 25.08 4.76
N ILE A 152 -4.90 24.00 5.52
CA ILE A 152 -6.19 23.30 5.49
C ILE A 152 -7.31 24.22 5.99
N ARG A 153 -7.10 24.96 7.07
CA ARG A 153 -8.08 25.92 7.60
C ARG A 153 -8.41 27.00 6.56
N ASN A 154 -7.39 27.55 5.90
CA ASN A 154 -7.55 28.53 4.84
C ASN A 154 -8.28 27.94 3.63
N ALA A 155 -7.96 26.70 3.23
CA ALA A 155 -8.63 26.01 2.14
C ALA A 155 -10.13 25.85 2.42
N LEU A 156 -10.51 25.33 3.58
CA LEU A 156 -11.91 25.19 4.00
C LEU A 156 -12.64 26.54 4.00
N LYS A 157 -11.98 27.61 4.47
CA LYS A 157 -12.55 28.96 4.47
C LYS A 157 -12.81 29.48 3.04
N ILE A 158 -11.86 29.28 2.13
CA ILE A 158 -11.98 29.71 0.73
C ILE A 158 -13.11 28.93 0.03
N ILE A 159 -13.14 27.61 0.17
CA ILE A 159 -14.19 26.76 -0.44
C ILE A 159 -15.58 27.19 0.02
N LYS A 160 -15.77 27.38 1.33
CA LYS A 160 -17.03 27.87 1.91
C LYS A 160 -17.44 29.21 1.31
N LYS A 161 -16.52 30.17 1.27
CA LYS A 161 -16.78 31.51 0.72
C LYS A 161 -17.22 31.44 -0.74
N THR A 162 -16.52 30.65 -1.56
CA THR A 162 -16.84 30.46 -2.99
C THR A 162 -18.23 29.84 -3.19
N CYS A 163 -18.58 28.83 -2.40
CA CYS A 163 -19.90 28.20 -2.48
C CYS A 163 -21.03 29.17 -2.12
N TYR A 164 -20.87 29.95 -1.03
CA TYR A 164 -21.85 30.97 -0.65
C TYR A 164 -22.01 32.07 -1.71
N SER A 165 -20.95 32.45 -2.44
CA SER A 165 -21.07 33.44 -3.52
C SER A 165 -21.78 32.90 -4.78
N CYS A 166 -21.74 31.60 -5.04
CA CYS A 166 -22.44 30.99 -6.17
C CYS A 166 -23.93 30.73 -5.89
N ALA A 167 -24.33 30.61 -4.62
CA ALA A 167 -25.72 30.36 -4.21
C ALA A 167 -26.60 31.62 -4.17
N VAL A 168 -26.04 32.79 -4.52
CA VAL A 168 -26.72 34.11 -4.47
C VAL A 168 -27.11 34.61 -5.88
N HIS A 169 -26.97 33.77 -6.91
CA HIS A 169 -27.45 33.99 -8.28
C HIS A 169 -28.26 32.78 -8.74
#